data_AF-A0A537V562-F1
#
_entry.id   AF-A0A537V562-F1
#
_cell.length_a   1.000
_cell.length_b   1.000
_cell.length_c   1.000
_cell.angle_alpha   90.00
_cell.angle_beta   90.00
_cell.angle_gamma   90.00
#
_symmetry.space_group_name_H-M   'P 1'
#
loop_
_entity.id
_entity.type
_entity.pdbx_description
1 polymer ?
#
loop_
_entity_poly.entity_id
_entity_poly.type
_entity_poly.pdbx_seq_one_letter_code
_entity_poly.pdbx_strand_id
1 'polypeptide(L)'
;MRAIISAATLCAFVATPATAADEAMTRVFACKGDDAAMEVYIPQSVVQGLGVGNVKLDRPVIGAYTLDLTDAGKGKGLEPVRVSLSGDKKFVIVDQYTRKLPATRIPVGGGTVNFDNRFGTNAKCGAFNQE
;
A
#
# COMPACT_ATOMS: atom_id res chain seq x y z
N MET A 1 -54.02 9.48 -39.78
CA MET A 1 -52.80 10.33 -39.70
C MET A 1 -52.79 10.97 -38.32
N ARG A 2 -51.81 10.88 -37.42
CA ARG A 2 -50.44 10.35 -37.38
C ARG A 2 -50.23 9.86 -35.92
N ALA A 3 -49.68 8.66 -35.71
CA ALA A 3 -49.22 8.24 -34.39
C ALA A 3 -47.73 8.56 -34.28
N ILE A 4 -47.34 9.37 -33.30
CA ILE A 4 -45.95 9.71 -33.02
C ILE A 4 -45.44 8.66 -32.03
N ILE A 5 -44.59 7.76 -32.50
CA ILE A 5 -43.91 6.76 -31.65
C ILE A 5 -42.62 7.41 -31.16
N SER A 6 -42.60 7.84 -29.90
CA SER A 6 -41.39 8.29 -29.23
C SER A 6 -40.54 7.06 -28.85
N ALA A 7 -39.49 6.81 -29.62
CA ALA A 7 -38.48 5.81 -29.28
C ALA A 7 -37.60 6.37 -28.13
N ALA A 8 -37.83 5.87 -26.92
CA ALA A 8 -36.94 6.12 -25.79
C ALA A 8 -35.69 5.24 -25.96
N THR A 9 -34.59 5.85 -26.42
CA THR A 9 -33.27 5.21 -26.50
C THR A 9 -32.74 4.98 -25.09
N LEU A 10 -32.81 3.73 -24.63
CA LEU A 10 -32.26 3.31 -23.34
C LEU A 10 -30.73 3.23 -23.47
N CYS A 11 -30.01 4.27 -23.02
CA CYS A 11 -28.56 4.21 -22.86
C CYS A 11 -28.22 3.24 -21.71
N ALA A 12 -28.00 1.97 -22.04
CA ALA A 12 -27.40 1.01 -21.12
C ALA A 12 -25.92 1.39 -20.91
N PHE A 13 -25.64 2.13 -19.84
CA PHE A 13 -24.29 2.25 -19.31
C PHE A 13 -23.86 0.87 -18.80
N VAL A 14 -23.13 0.13 -19.62
CA VAL A 14 -22.35 -1.03 -19.18
C VAL A 14 -21.23 -0.50 -18.28
N ALA A 15 -21.50 -0.44 -16.98
CA ALA A 15 -20.46 -0.28 -15.97
C ALA A 15 -19.65 -1.59 -15.97
N THR A 16 -18.52 -1.59 -16.68
CA THR A 16 -17.55 -2.66 -16.49
C THR A 16 -17.02 -2.56 -15.06
N PRO A 17 -17.03 -3.65 -14.27
CA PRO A 17 -16.32 -3.64 -13.00
C PRO A 17 -14.86 -3.34 -13.33
N ALA A 18 -14.31 -2.31 -12.70
CA ALA A 18 -12.87 -2.08 -12.71
C ALA A 18 -12.25 -3.28 -12.00
N THR A 19 -11.89 -4.31 -12.76
CA THR A 19 -10.94 -5.31 -12.29
C THR A 19 -9.69 -4.49 -11.99
N ALA A 20 -9.39 -4.29 -10.71
CA ALA A 20 -8.03 -3.98 -10.33
C ALA A 20 -7.20 -5.07 -11.02
N ALA A 21 -6.47 -4.71 -12.07
CA ALA A 21 -5.54 -5.64 -12.67
C ALA A 21 -4.69 -6.16 -11.51
N ASP A 22 -4.41 -7.47 -11.47
CA ASP A 22 -3.42 -8.03 -10.55
C ASP A 22 -2.08 -7.37 -10.87
N GLU A 23 -1.87 -6.18 -10.33
CA GLU A 23 -0.67 -5.40 -10.53
C GLU A 23 0.41 -6.02 -9.66
N ALA A 24 1.54 -6.35 -10.28
CA ALA A 24 2.67 -6.88 -9.56
C ALA A 24 3.09 -5.91 -8.45
N MET A 25 3.34 -6.44 -7.26
CA MET A 25 3.72 -5.66 -6.09
C MET A 25 5.19 -5.88 -5.76
N THR A 26 5.89 -4.80 -5.46
CA THR A 26 7.28 -4.83 -5.01
C THR A 26 7.32 -4.62 -3.50
N ARG A 27 7.99 -5.52 -2.77
CA ARG A 27 8.29 -5.32 -1.36
C ARG A 27 9.32 -4.19 -1.23
N VAL A 28 8.98 -3.16 -0.47
CA VAL A 28 9.85 -1.98 -0.27
C VAL A 28 10.36 -1.84 1.16
N PHE A 29 9.76 -2.54 2.12
CA PHE A 29 10.32 -2.73 3.44
C PHE A 29 10.09 -4.15 3.91
N ALA A 30 11.10 -4.71 4.57
CA ALA A 30 10.92 -5.76 5.55
C ALA A 30 11.30 -5.21 6.93
N CYS A 31 10.48 -5.53 7.92
CA CYS A 31 10.62 -5.07 9.28
C CYS A 31 10.43 -6.24 10.24
N LYS A 32 11.22 -6.27 11.31
CA LYS A 32 11.13 -7.30 12.35
C LYS A 32 11.02 -6.66 13.73
N GLY A 33 9.89 -6.89 14.39
CA GLY A 33 9.70 -6.66 15.83
C GLY A 33 9.83 -7.97 16.60
N ASP A 34 9.67 -7.89 17.92
CA ASP A 34 9.78 -9.06 18.80
C ASP A 34 8.59 -10.02 18.62
N ASP A 35 7.39 -9.47 18.39
CA ASP A 35 6.14 -10.25 18.31
C ASP A 35 5.62 -10.45 16.87
N ALA A 36 6.22 -9.77 15.88
CA ALA A 36 5.74 -9.80 14.51
C ALA A 36 6.83 -9.41 13.50
N ALA A 37 6.74 -9.99 12.31
CA ALA A 37 7.41 -9.48 11.12
C ALA A 37 6.39 -8.78 10.21
N MET A 38 6.79 -7.67 9.61
CA MET A 38 5.94 -6.82 8.79
C MET A 38 6.66 -6.49 7.49
N GLU A 39 5.90 -6.42 6.41
CA GLU A 39 6.37 -5.99 5.11
C GLU A 39 5.43 -4.95 4.53
N VAL A 40 6.00 -4.04 3.74
CA VAL A 40 5.26 -3.05 2.99
C VAL A 40 5.53 -3.28 1.52
N TYR A 41 4.46 -3.28 0.75
CA TYR A 41 4.45 -3.52 -0.68
C TYR A 41 3.83 -2.32 -1.39
N ILE A 42 4.39 -1.94 -2.53
CA ILE A 42 3.82 -0.93 -3.42
C ILE A 42 3.75 -1.46 -4.86
N PRO A 43 2.93 -0.87 -5.73
CA PRO A 43 2.83 -1.31 -7.10
C PRO A 43 4.17 -1.21 -7.84
N GLN A 44 4.53 -2.25 -8.59
CA GLN A 44 5.81 -2.28 -9.31
C GLN A 44 5.90 -1.15 -10.35
N SER A 45 4.77 -0.70 -10.91
CA SER A 45 4.74 0.42 -11.87
C SER A 45 5.29 1.74 -11.33
N VAL A 46 5.31 1.91 -9.99
CA VAL A 46 5.86 3.11 -9.35
C VAL A 46 7.32 2.97 -8.96
N VAL A 47 7.91 1.77 -9.08
CA VAL A 47 9.32 1.46 -8.79
C VAL A 47 10.09 1.32 -10.10
N GLN A 48 11.04 2.22 -10.35
CA GLN A 48 11.89 2.21 -11.54
C GLN A 48 13.31 1.68 -11.27
N GLY A 49 13.64 1.39 -10.01
CA GLY A 49 14.95 0.95 -9.57
C GLY A 49 15.07 0.94 -8.04
N LEU A 50 16.28 0.68 -7.54
CA LEU A 50 16.55 0.61 -6.10
C LEU A 50 16.61 2.00 -5.46
N GLY A 51 16.21 2.08 -4.19
CA GLY A 51 16.26 3.31 -3.41
C GLY A 51 15.20 4.36 -3.79
N VAL A 52 15.06 5.37 -2.92
CA VAL A 52 13.95 6.34 -2.99
C VAL A 52 14.03 7.31 -4.17
N GLY A 53 15.21 7.47 -4.78
CA GLY A 53 15.36 8.31 -5.98
C GLY A 53 14.65 7.73 -7.21
N ASN A 54 14.34 6.43 -7.19
CA ASN A 54 13.78 5.70 -8.31
C ASN A 54 12.31 5.28 -8.08
N VAL A 55 11.58 6.00 -7.22
CA VAL A 55 10.16 5.71 -6.92
C VAL A 55 9.26 6.95 -7.12
N LYS A 56 8.05 6.72 -7.64
CA LYS A 56 7.00 7.75 -7.80
C LYS A 56 6.01 7.69 -6.64
N LEU A 57 6.34 8.38 -5.54
CA LEU A 57 5.53 8.47 -4.31
C LEU A 57 5.27 9.93 -3.86
N ASP A 58 5.34 10.87 -4.81
CA ASP A 58 4.97 12.28 -4.60
C ASP A 58 3.50 12.46 -4.26
N ARG A 59 2.67 11.49 -4.65
CA ARG A 59 1.28 11.35 -4.22
C ARG A 59 1.06 9.97 -3.59
N PRO A 60 0.08 9.83 -2.67
CA PRO A 60 -0.24 8.54 -2.09
C PRO A 60 -0.65 7.53 -3.16
N VAL A 61 -0.05 6.34 -3.09
CA VAL A 61 -0.42 5.17 -3.89
C VAL A 61 -1.03 4.10 -2.99
N ILE A 62 -1.90 3.26 -3.54
CA ILE A 62 -2.44 2.12 -2.80
C ILE A 62 -1.38 1.01 -2.83
N GLY A 63 -0.85 0.70 -1.65
CA GLY A 63 0.05 -0.40 -1.39
C GLY A 63 -0.64 -1.51 -0.61
N ALA A 64 0.16 -2.48 -0.18
CA ALA A 64 -0.27 -3.54 0.72
C ALA A 64 0.69 -3.65 1.92
N TYR A 65 0.16 -4.08 3.05
CA TYR A 65 0.88 -4.21 4.32
C TYR A 65 0.58 -5.56 4.96
N THR A 66 1.62 -6.21 5.49
CA THR A 66 1.46 -7.39 6.34
C THR A 66 1.70 -7.03 7.79
N LEU A 67 0.78 -7.47 8.64
CA LEU A 67 1.02 -7.55 10.06
C LEU A 67 1.14 -9.03 10.43
N ASP A 68 2.33 -9.41 10.90
CA ASP A 68 2.67 -10.77 11.34
C ASP A 68 2.80 -11.80 10.21
N LEU A 69 4.04 -12.02 9.76
CA LEU A 69 4.42 -13.06 8.79
C LEU A 69 4.76 -14.42 9.43
N THR A 70 4.49 -14.64 10.71
CA THR A 70 4.70 -15.95 11.34
C THR A 70 3.68 -16.97 10.84
N ASP A 71 3.87 -18.24 11.22
CA ASP A 71 2.91 -19.31 10.90
C ASP A 71 1.48 -18.98 11.38
N ALA A 72 1.32 -18.19 12.45
CA ALA A 72 0.01 -17.75 12.96
C ALA A 72 -0.69 -16.74 12.03
N GLY A 73 0.07 -16.00 11.22
CA GLY A 73 -0.42 -15.05 10.22
C GLY A 73 -0.59 -15.66 8.82
N LYS A 74 -0.10 -16.87 8.59
CA LYS A 74 -0.12 -17.52 7.27
C LYS A 74 -1.54 -17.64 6.71
N GLY A 75 -1.72 -17.22 5.45
CA GLY A 75 -3.01 -17.27 4.75
C GLY A 75 -3.93 -16.09 5.03
N LYS A 76 -3.56 -15.14 5.90
CA LYS A 76 -4.29 -13.89 6.03
C LYS A 76 -4.03 -12.99 4.82
N GLY A 77 -5.08 -12.30 4.37
CA GLY A 77 -4.96 -11.31 3.31
C GLY A 77 -4.13 -10.10 3.73
N LEU A 78 -3.44 -9.49 2.77
CA LEU A 78 -2.70 -8.25 2.98
C LEU A 78 -3.68 -7.09 3.20
N GLU A 79 -3.31 -6.15 4.07
CA GLU A 79 -4.13 -4.97 4.34
C GLU A 79 -3.78 -3.84 3.37
N PRO A 80 -4.77 -3.14 2.78
CA PRO A 80 -4.48 -2.02 1.91
C PRO A 80 -4.00 -0.82 2.73
N VAL A 81 -2.95 -0.15 2.23
CA VAL A 81 -2.37 1.04 2.86
C VAL A 81 -2.16 2.14 1.83
N ARG A 82 -2.14 3.39 2.28
CA ARG A 82 -1.68 4.51 1.45
C ARG A 82 -0.21 4.75 1.72
N VAL A 83 0.61 4.67 0.68
CA VAL A 83 2.06 4.86 0.77
C VAL A 83 2.44 6.14 0.05
N SER A 84 3.19 7.01 0.71
CA SER A 84 3.70 8.25 0.12
C SER A 84 5.08 8.59 0.69
N LEU A 85 5.78 9.54 0.07
CA LEU A 85 7.05 10.05 0.55
C LEU A 85 6.85 11.38 1.27
N SER A 86 7.57 11.61 2.38
CA SER A 86 7.60 12.92 3.02
C SER A 86 8.20 13.98 2.10
N GLY A 87 7.81 15.26 2.28
CA GLY A 87 8.30 16.35 1.42
C GLY A 87 9.83 16.51 1.43
N ASP A 88 10.49 16.16 2.53
CA ASP A 88 11.95 16.14 2.67
C ASP A 88 12.62 14.82 2.23
N LYS A 89 11.82 13.85 1.76
CA LYS A 89 12.23 12.52 1.31
C LYS A 89 12.95 11.66 2.34
N LYS A 90 12.87 12.02 3.64
CA LYS A 90 13.52 11.26 4.72
C LYS A 90 12.68 10.08 5.20
N PHE A 91 11.37 10.13 5.00
CA PHE A 91 10.44 9.12 5.49
C PHE A 91 9.50 8.63 4.39
N VAL A 92 9.28 7.33 4.35
CA VAL A 92 8.09 6.76 3.72
C VAL A 92 6.96 6.77 4.75
N ILE A 93 5.84 7.32 4.35
CA ILE A 93 4.63 7.43 5.17
C ILE A 93 3.70 6.29 4.78
N VAL A 94 3.36 5.44 5.75
CA VAL A 94 2.45 4.31 5.60
C VAL A 94 1.19 4.58 6.42
N ASP A 95 0.11 4.95 5.75
CA ASP A 95 -1.19 5.21 6.34
C ASP A 95 -2.07 3.94 6.28
N GLN A 96 -2.25 3.32 7.44
CA GLN A 96 -3.12 2.15 7.68
C GLN A 96 -4.57 2.61 7.88
N TYR A 97 -5.14 3.29 6.88
CA TYR A 97 -6.42 3.98 6.97
C TYR A 97 -7.61 3.06 7.32
N THR A 98 -7.53 1.77 7.03
CA THR A 98 -8.54 0.76 7.39
C THR A 98 -8.55 0.46 8.89
N ARG A 99 -7.42 0.64 9.58
CA ARG A 99 -7.26 0.40 11.02
C ARG A 99 -7.46 1.63 11.88
N LYS A 100 -7.59 2.82 11.27
CA LYS A 100 -7.70 4.12 11.96
C LYS A 100 -6.53 4.38 12.93
N LEU A 101 -5.35 3.85 12.60
CA LEU A 101 -4.11 4.11 13.34
C LEU A 101 -3.42 5.36 12.78
N PRO A 102 -2.57 6.04 13.58
CA PRO A 102 -1.69 7.07 13.05
C PRO A 102 -0.80 6.51 11.94
N ALA A 103 -0.51 7.32 10.92
CA ALA A 103 0.40 6.91 9.85
C ALA A 103 1.81 6.65 10.40
N THR A 104 2.39 5.51 10.05
CA THR A 104 3.74 5.13 10.41
C THR A 104 4.73 5.87 9.50
N ARG A 105 5.80 6.40 10.08
CA ARG A 105 6.88 7.08 9.33
C ARG A 105 8.13 6.22 9.39
N ILE A 106 8.47 5.58 8.29
CA ILE A 106 9.64 4.70 8.18
C ILE A 106 10.80 5.49 7.58
N PRO A 107 11.95 5.62 8.27
CA PRO A 107 13.11 6.28 7.69
C PRO A 107 13.57 5.55 6.42
N VAL A 108 13.88 6.28 5.36
CA VAL A 108 14.31 5.69 4.08
C VAL A 108 15.57 4.85 4.23
N GLY A 109 16.49 5.23 5.11
CA GLY A 109 17.71 4.46 5.40
C GLY A 109 17.50 3.25 6.32
N GLY A 110 16.25 2.95 6.68
CA GLY A 110 15.93 1.96 7.72
C GLY A 110 16.01 2.56 9.12
N GLY A 111 15.49 1.81 10.10
CA GLY A 111 15.45 2.24 11.49
C GLY A 111 14.37 1.53 12.30
N THR A 112 14.21 1.97 13.55
CA THR A 112 13.21 1.42 14.46
C THR A 112 11.92 2.23 14.40
N VAL A 113 10.79 1.55 14.21
CA VAL A 113 9.46 2.18 14.11
C VAL A 113 8.41 1.39 14.89
N ASN A 114 7.26 2.03 15.15
CA ASN A 114 6.07 1.40 15.71
C ASN A 114 4.95 1.43 14.66
N PHE A 115 4.36 0.28 14.37
CA PHE A 115 3.22 0.16 13.45
C PHE A 115 1.86 0.17 14.16
N ASP A 116 1.78 -0.48 15.32
CA ASP A 116 0.64 -0.48 16.26
C ASP A 116 1.23 -0.38 17.68
N ASN A 117 0.41 0.02 18.65
CA ASN A 117 0.83 0.07 20.06
C ASN A 117 0.77 -1.31 20.75
N ARG A 118 0.14 -2.30 20.11
CA ARG A 118 -0.05 -3.67 20.62
C ARG A 118 0.84 -4.69 19.93
N PHE A 119 1.16 -4.48 18.65
CA PHE A 119 1.96 -5.38 17.81
C PHE A 119 2.89 -4.56 16.91
N GLY A 120 4.01 -5.14 16.49
CA GLY A 120 4.94 -4.43 15.60
C GLY A 120 5.54 -3.16 16.23
N THR A 121 5.73 -3.20 17.55
CA THR A 121 6.48 -2.20 18.32
C THR A 121 7.98 -2.48 18.20
N ASN A 122 8.79 -1.42 18.29
CA ASN A 122 10.25 -1.46 18.16
C ASN A 122 10.75 -2.23 16.94
N ALA A 123 9.96 -2.22 15.86
CA ALA A 123 10.24 -2.97 14.66
C ALA A 123 11.43 -2.37 13.93
N LYS A 124 12.46 -3.19 13.70
CA LYS A 124 13.63 -2.80 12.92
C LYS A 124 13.35 -3.02 11.44
N CYS A 125 13.27 -1.94 10.69
CA CYS A 125 13.09 -1.95 9.24
C CYS A 125 14.43 -1.76 8.52
N GLY A 126 14.61 -2.50 7.43
CA GLY A 126 15.70 -2.28 6.47
C GLY A 126 15.55 -0.98 5.68
N ALA A 127 16.54 -0.69 4.84
CA ALA A 127 16.50 0.46 3.94
C ALA A 127 15.45 0.25 2.83
N PHE A 128 14.85 1.36 2.39
CA PHE A 128 13.79 1.34 1.38
C PHE A 128 14.25 0.68 0.08
N ASN A 129 13.56 -0.41 -0.31
CA ASN A 129 13.76 -1.13 -1.56
C ASN A 129 15.22 -1.53 -1.80
N GLN A 130 15.87 -2.11 -0.79
CA GLN A 130 17.28 -2.53 -0.82
C GLN A 130 17.55 -3.91 -0.19
N GLU A 131 16.51 -4.68 0.17
CA GLU A 131 16.60 -6.02 0.77
C GLU A 131 16.03 -7.14 -0.11
#